data_AF-A0A7S3MLU5-F1
#
_entry.id   AF-A0A7S3MLU5-F1
#
_cell.length_a   1.000
_cell.length_b   1.000
_cell.length_c   1.000
_cell.angle_alpha   90.00
_cell.angle_beta   90.00
_cell.angle_gamma   90.00
#
_symmetry.space_group_name_H-M   'P 1'
#
loop_
_entity.id
_entity.type
_entity.pdbx_description
1 polymer ?
#
loop_
_entity_poly.entity_id
_entity_poly.type
_entity_poly.pdbx_seq_one_letter_code
_entity_poly.pdbx_strand_id
1 'polypeptide(L)'
;MMHDTSLLLNQEIHNGKRILAEDSSSSLMDEDHGIYPYTDSFHTLTGSVCTGLGVPDEAIETEIGVMSAMTILKRSFLKHINCFPTSLEPNSSAYESIQQ
;
A
#
# COMPACT_ATOMS: atom_id res chain seq x y z
N MET A 1 15.70 3.34 19.60
CA MET A 1 16.72 4.41 19.55
C MET A 1 16.05 5.63 18.91
N MET A 2 16.25 6.83 19.44
CA MET A 2 15.58 8.05 18.98
C MET A 2 16.51 8.85 18.08
N HIS A 3 16.02 9.33 16.94
CA HIS A 3 16.73 10.19 16.00
C HIS A 3 15.76 11.20 15.38
N ASP A 4 16.31 12.30 14.86
CA ASP A 4 15.60 13.15 13.91
C ASP A 4 15.64 12.49 12.52
N THR A 5 14.60 11.71 12.23
CA THR A 5 14.54 10.92 11.00
C THR A 5 14.47 11.80 9.76
N SER A 6 13.71 12.90 9.79
CA SER A 6 13.58 13.78 8.63
C SER A 6 14.90 14.47 8.30
N LEU A 7 15.64 14.96 9.32
CA LEU A 7 16.97 15.52 9.09
C LEU A 7 17.94 14.47 8.52
N LEU A 8 17.96 13.28 9.11
CA LEU A 8 18.82 12.18 8.67
C LEU A 8 18.54 11.78 7.21
N LEU A 9 17.28 11.56 6.86
CA LEU A 9 16.90 11.14 5.51
C LEU A 9 17.29 12.19 4.47
N ASN A 10 17.01 13.47 4.73
CA ASN A 10 17.37 14.55 3.81
C ASN A 10 18.89 14.70 3.64
N GLN A 11 19.68 14.49 4.70
CA GLN A 11 21.14 14.47 4.61
C GLN A 11 21.65 13.30 3.76
N GLU A 12 21.11 12.10 3.95
CA GLU A 12 21.51 10.93 3.16
C GLU A 12 21.08 11.07 1.68
N ILE A 13 19.90 11.62 1.41
CA ILE A 13 19.44 11.99 0.06
C ILE A 13 20.42 12.97 -0.58
N HIS A 14 20.79 14.05 0.13
CA HIS A 14 21.75 15.04 -0.36
C HIS A 14 23.14 14.44 -0.63
N ASN A 15 23.55 13.45 0.16
CA ASN A 15 24.79 12.70 -0.04
C ASN A 15 24.72 11.68 -1.19
N GLY A 16 23.61 11.63 -1.92
CA GLY A 16 23.41 10.73 -3.07
C GLY A 16 23.16 9.28 -2.68
N LYS A 17 22.71 9.00 -1.45
CA LYS A 17 22.31 7.64 -1.06
C LYS A 17 20.95 7.30 -1.67
N ARG A 18 20.82 6.04 -2.08
CA ARG A 18 19.52 5.47 -2.47
C ARG A 18 18.78 5.00 -1.23
N ILE A 19 17.56 5.47 -1.06
CA ILE A 19 16.65 5.09 0.03
C ILE A 19 15.45 4.40 -0.60
N LEU A 20 15.02 3.28 -0.01
CA LEU A 20 13.79 2.61 -0.36
C LEU A 20 12.76 2.90 0.74
N ALA A 21 11.70 3.61 0.40
CA ALA A 21 10.53 3.73 1.25
C ALA A 21 9.59 2.55 0.97
N GLU A 22 9.22 1.82 2.02
CA GLU A 22 8.29 0.70 1.96
C GLU A 22 6.98 1.11 2.63
N ASP A 23 5.86 0.96 1.92
CA ASP A 23 4.55 1.05 2.53
C ASP A 23 4.13 -0.31 3.10
N SER A 24 3.33 -0.27 4.17
CA SER A 24 2.86 -1.44 4.91
C SER A 24 1.45 -1.92 4.49
N SER A 25 0.79 -1.18 3.60
CA SER A 25 -0.57 -1.46 3.16
C SER A 25 -0.71 -1.42 1.63
N SER A 26 -1.95 -1.48 1.15
CA SER A 26 -2.30 -1.43 -0.26
C SER A 26 -2.92 -0.06 -0.59
N SER A 27 -2.70 0.41 -1.82
CA SER A 27 -3.36 1.60 -2.36
C SER A 27 -4.90 1.52 -2.32
N LEU A 28 -5.49 0.32 -2.37
CA LEU A 28 -6.95 0.13 -2.24
C LEU A 28 -7.46 0.33 -0.80
N MET A 29 -6.56 0.42 0.17
CA MET A 29 -6.86 0.74 1.56
C MET A 29 -6.60 2.21 1.90
N ASP A 30 -6.25 3.06 0.93
CA ASP A 30 -6.06 4.50 1.15
C ASP A 30 -7.34 5.15 1.71
N GLU A 31 -7.20 6.08 2.65
CA GLU A 31 -8.35 6.75 3.30
C GLU A 31 -9.27 7.49 2.32
N ASP A 32 -8.71 8.19 1.33
CA ASP A 32 -9.47 9.03 0.40
C ASP A 32 -9.81 8.30 -0.91
N HIS A 33 -8.89 7.46 -1.37
CA HIS A 33 -8.96 6.82 -2.69
C HIS A 33 -9.23 5.31 -2.65
N GLY A 34 -9.28 4.72 -1.45
CA GLY A 34 -9.55 3.30 -1.26
C GLY A 34 -11.03 2.95 -1.21
N ILE A 35 -11.30 1.74 -0.73
CA ILE A 35 -12.67 1.19 -0.66
C ILE A 35 -13.35 1.68 0.62
N TYR A 36 -13.71 2.96 0.68
CA TYR A 36 -14.38 3.56 1.84
C TYR A 36 -15.72 2.84 2.17
N PRO A 37 -16.06 2.60 3.46
CA PRO A 37 -15.35 2.96 4.71
C PRO A 37 -14.34 1.90 5.19
N TYR A 38 -13.95 0.97 4.32
CA TYR A 38 -13.09 -0.17 4.64
C TYR A 38 -11.63 0.09 4.25
N THR A 39 -11.14 1.25 4.63
CA THR A 39 -9.79 1.74 4.37
C THR A 39 -8.96 1.62 5.65
N ASP A 40 -7.65 1.85 5.55
CA ASP A 40 -6.84 2.22 6.71
C ASP A 40 -7.15 3.68 7.10
N SER A 41 -6.63 4.08 8.26
CA SER A 41 -6.81 5.43 8.82
C SER A 41 -5.66 6.37 8.47
N PHE A 42 -5.00 6.12 7.34
CA PHE A 42 -3.88 6.90 6.83
C PHE A 42 -3.76 6.71 5.31
N HIS A 43 -3.02 7.60 4.66
CA HIS A 43 -2.76 7.51 3.22
C HIS A 43 -1.71 6.46 2.88
N THR A 44 -2.00 5.61 1.90
CA THR A 44 -1.13 4.52 1.43
C THR A 44 -0.58 4.78 0.03
N LEU A 45 -0.91 5.94 -0.55
CA LEU A 45 -0.37 6.40 -1.83
C LEU A 45 0.98 7.08 -1.65
N THR A 46 1.76 7.20 -2.74
CA THR A 46 3.13 7.73 -2.71
C THR A 46 3.29 9.06 -2.00
N GLY A 47 2.29 9.96 -2.09
CA GLY A 47 2.33 11.26 -1.40
C GLY A 47 2.50 11.16 0.13
N SER A 48 2.13 10.02 0.74
CA SER A 48 2.32 9.77 2.16
C SER A 48 3.80 9.66 2.55
N VAL A 49 4.69 9.35 1.61
CA VAL A 49 6.15 9.33 1.81
C VAL A 49 6.65 10.73 2.16
N CYS A 50 6.20 11.75 1.42
CA CYS A 50 6.59 13.14 1.65
C CYS A 50 6.16 13.63 3.04
N THR A 51 4.89 13.39 3.39
CA THR A 51 4.32 13.82 4.68
C THR A 51 4.80 12.98 5.86
N GLY A 52 5.03 11.68 5.64
CA GLY A 52 5.40 10.72 6.68
C GLY A 52 6.89 10.69 7.01
N LEU A 53 7.75 10.88 6.00
CA LEU A 53 9.21 10.91 6.18
C LEU A 53 9.78 12.33 6.26
N GLY A 54 9.03 13.34 5.82
CA GLY A 54 9.49 14.73 5.77
C GLY A 54 10.52 14.96 4.66
N VAL A 55 10.31 14.34 3.49
CA VAL A 55 11.15 14.48 2.29
C VAL A 55 10.42 15.31 1.22
N PRO A 56 11.14 16.07 0.39
CA PRO A 56 10.51 16.81 -0.71
C PRO A 56 10.01 15.85 -1.80
N ASP A 57 8.98 16.25 -2.53
CA ASP A 57 8.38 15.45 -3.61
C ASP A 57 9.41 15.13 -4.72
N GLU A 58 10.31 16.08 -5.00
CA GLU A 58 11.38 15.91 -5.98
C GLU A 58 12.41 14.83 -5.60
N ALA A 59 12.44 14.36 -4.34
CA ALA A 59 13.29 13.26 -3.94
C ALA A 59 12.76 11.89 -4.38
N ILE A 60 11.50 11.81 -4.84
CA ILE A 60 10.90 10.56 -5.32
C ILE A 60 11.27 10.37 -6.80
N GLU A 61 12.28 9.53 -7.04
CA GLU A 61 12.77 9.26 -8.39
C GLU A 61 12.07 8.10 -9.09
N THR A 62 11.53 7.14 -8.32
CA THR A 62 10.96 5.90 -8.87
C THR A 62 9.88 5.37 -7.94
N GLU A 63 8.72 5.06 -8.52
CA GLU A 63 7.61 4.37 -7.86
C GLU A 63 7.53 2.92 -8.35
N ILE A 64 7.36 1.97 -7.43
CA ILE A 64 7.24 0.54 -7.75
C ILE A 64 5.89 0.04 -7.27
N GLY A 65 4.97 -0.20 -8.21
CA GLY A 65 3.68 -0.83 -7.94
C GLY A 65 3.81 -2.35 -7.86
N VAL A 66 3.42 -2.93 -6.72
CA VAL A 66 3.36 -4.39 -6.53
C VAL A 66 1.92 -4.86 -6.67
N MET A 67 1.67 -5.73 -7.64
CA MET A 67 0.34 -6.31 -7.89
C MET A 67 0.42 -7.84 -7.93
N SER A 68 -0.49 -8.49 -7.20
CA SER A 68 -0.70 -9.93 -7.29
C SER A 68 -1.60 -10.26 -8.49
N ALA A 69 -1.34 -11.40 -9.13
CA ALA A 69 -2.21 -11.93 -10.20
C ALA A 69 -3.66 -12.17 -9.73
N MET A 70 -3.85 -12.35 -8.43
CA MET A 70 -5.17 -12.43 -7.80
C MET A 70 -5.31 -11.42 -6.66
N THR A 71 -6.47 -10.77 -6.60
CA THR A 71 -6.85 -9.91 -5.47
C THR A 71 -7.17 -10.77 -4.25
N ILE A 72 -6.47 -10.53 -3.15
CA ILE A 72 -6.71 -11.19 -1.87
C ILE A 72 -7.18 -10.14 -0.86
N LEU A 73 -8.35 -10.35 -0.28
CA LEU A 73 -8.93 -9.45 0.73
C LEU A 73 -8.96 -10.13 2.10
N LYS A 74 -8.78 -9.35 3.16
CA LYS A 74 -8.82 -9.88 4.54
C LYS A 74 -10.21 -10.42 4.85
N ARG A 75 -10.27 -11.53 5.60
CA ARG A 75 -11.56 -12.17 5.96
C ARG A 75 -12.47 -11.28 6.80
N SER A 76 -11.91 -10.34 7.58
CA SER A 76 -12.69 -9.33 8.31
C SER A 76 -13.44 -8.39 7.37
N PHE A 77 -12.84 -8.02 6.25
CA PHE A 77 -13.47 -7.23 5.19
C PHE A 77 -14.63 -7.98 4.54
N LEU A 78 -14.41 -9.26 4.20
CA LEU A 78 -15.42 -10.11 3.55
C LEU A 78 -16.71 -10.31 4.39
N LYS A 79 -16.67 -10.11 5.71
CA LYS A 79 -17.87 -10.20 6.56
C LYS A 79 -18.83 -9.01 6.37
N HIS A 80 -18.32 -7.89 5.85
CA HIS A 80 -19.07 -6.64 5.77
C HIS A 80 -19.45 -6.27 4.34
N ILE A 81 -18.90 -6.96 3.34
CA ILE A 81 -19.23 -6.75 1.93
C ILE A 81 -20.01 -7.93 1.36
N ASN A 82 -21.06 -7.66 0.60
CA ASN A 82 -21.91 -8.69 0.00
C ASN A 82 -21.31 -9.28 -1.28
N CYS A 83 -20.47 -8.51 -1.98
CA CYS A 83 -19.88 -8.89 -3.27
C CYS A 83 -18.65 -8.02 -3.54
N PHE A 84 -17.60 -8.62 -4.09
CA PHE A 84 -16.45 -7.90 -4.67
C PHE A 84 -16.40 -8.20 -6.18
N PRO A 85 -16.08 -7.24 -7.07
CA PRO A 85 -16.25 -7.43 -8.52
C PRO A 85 -15.57 -8.66 -9.12
N THR A 86 -14.42 -9.05 -8.57
CA THR A 86 -13.64 -10.23 -8.99
C THR A 86 -13.73 -11.39 -8.00
N SER A 87 -14.75 -11.40 -7.13
CA SER A 87 -14.98 -12.49 -6.18
C SER A 87 -15.21 -13.80 -6.93
N LEU A 88 -14.52 -14.85 -6.48
CA LEU A 88 -14.69 -16.20 -7.01
C LEU A 88 -15.61 -16.99 -6.09
N GLU A 89 -16.65 -17.57 -6.68
CA GLU A 89 -17.53 -18.50 -5.96
C GLU A 89 -16.73 -19.75 -5.55
N PRO A 90 -16.89 -20.26 -4.32
CA PRO A 90 -16.11 -21.41 -3.83
C PRO A 90 -16.25 -22.68 -4.68
N ASN A 91 -17.36 -22.82 -5.42
CA ASN A 91 -17.65 -23.98 -6.28
C ASN A 91 -17.29 -23.74 -7.75
N SER A 92 -16.62 -22.62 -8.08
CA SER A 92 -16.21 -22.33 -9.45
C SER A 92 -14.92 -23.07 -9.80
N SER A 93 -14.79 -23.50 -11.05
CA SER A 93 -13.55 -24.10 -11.56
C SER A 93 -12.34 -23.17 -11.42
N ALA A 94 -12.58 -21.86 -11.50
CA ALA A 94 -11.56 -20.84 -11.22
C ALA A 94 -11.06 -20.92 -9.77
N TYR A 95 -11.95 -21.04 -8.78
CA TYR A 95 -11.56 -21.17 -7.36
C TYR A 95 -10.77 -22.46 -7.10
N GLU A 96 -11.20 -23.59 -7.68
CA GLU A 96 -10.52 -24.88 -7.54
C GLU A 96 -9.09 -24.86 -8.11
N SER A 97 -8.87 -24.13 -9.21
CA SER A 97 -7.55 -24.03 -9.85
C SER A 97 -6.49 -23.34 -9.00
N ILE A 98 -6.90 -22.62 -7.95
CA ILE A 98 -6.02 -21.80 -7.09
C ILE A 98 -5.68 -22.52 -5.78
N GLN A 99 -6.35 -23.65 -5.48
CA GLN A 99 -6.04 -24.48 -4.31
C GLN A 99 -5.03 -25.60 -4.60
N GLN A 100 -4.65 -25.82 -5.86
CA GLN A 100 -3.61 -26.78 -6.28
C GLN A 100 -2.23 -26.15 -6.18
#